data_AF-A0A800CBV9-F1
#
_entry.id   AF-A0A800CBV9-F1
#
_cell.length_a   1.000
_cell.length_b   1.000
_cell.length_c   1.000
_cell.angle_alpha   90.00
_cell.angle_beta   90.00
_cell.angle_gamma   90.00
#
_symmetry.space_group_name_H-M   'P 1'
#
loop_
_entity.id
_entity.type
_entity.pdbx_description
1 polymer ?
#
loop_
_entity_poly.entity_id
_entity_poly.type
_entity_poly.pdbx_seq_one_letter_code
_entity_poly.pdbx_strand_id
1 'polypeptide(L)'
;MPEGRTLILVLGMHRSGTSVLTRVLNLLGADVGENLLQAQPDINARGFWEHEDLIAINEALLSVLERNWYDFRPLPERWWSGERFAGLR
;
A
#
# COMPACT_ATOMS: atom_id res chain seq x y z
N MET A 1 1.18 -17.51 -24.90
CA MET A 1 1.54 -16.22 -24.28
C MET A 1 2.07 -16.54 -22.90
N PRO A 2 3.23 -16.02 -22.44
CA PRO A 2 3.54 -16.13 -21.03
C PRO A 2 2.39 -15.44 -20.28
N GLU A 3 1.76 -16.15 -19.35
CA GLU A 3 0.67 -15.60 -18.56
C GLU A 3 1.20 -14.37 -17.81
N GLY A 4 0.64 -13.19 -18.14
CA GLY A 4 0.97 -11.97 -17.42
C GLY A 4 0.58 -12.13 -15.96
N ARG A 5 1.46 -11.73 -15.04
CA ARG A 5 1.11 -11.69 -13.61
C ARG A 5 0.18 -10.50 -13.36
N THR A 6 -0.94 -10.75 -12.67
CA THR A 6 -1.88 -9.71 -12.27
C THR A 6 -1.54 -9.21 -10.87
N LEU A 7 -1.37 -7.89 -10.71
CA LEU A 7 -1.25 -7.22 -9.41
C LEU A 7 -2.59 -6.55 -9.06
N ILE A 8 -3.11 -6.82 -7.87
CA ILE A 8 -4.29 -6.12 -7.33
C ILE A 8 -3.79 -5.16 -6.26
N LEU A 9 -3.94 -3.85 -6.50
CA LEU A 9 -3.57 -2.82 -5.54
C LEU A 9 -4.82 -2.24 -4.87
N VAL A 10 -4.93 -2.43 -3.55
CA VAL A 10 -5.99 -1.85 -2.73
C VAL A 10 -5.46 -0.60 -2.06
N LEU A 11 -6.04 0.56 -2.38
CA LEU A 11 -5.64 1.86 -1.83
C LEU A 11 -6.80 2.51 -1.10
N GLY A 12 -6.49 3.16 0.03
CA GLY A 12 -7.46 3.88 0.82
C GLY A 12 -6.85 4.51 2.06
N MET A 13 -7.56 5.47 2.64
CA MET A 13 -7.14 6.14 3.86
C MET A 13 -7.52 5.31 5.09
N HIS A 14 -6.97 5.65 6.25
CA HIS A 14 -7.21 4.90 7.48
C HIS A 14 -8.72 4.75 7.73
N ARG A 15 -9.14 3.55 8.16
CA ARG A 15 -10.55 3.22 8.44
C ARG A 15 -11.48 3.28 7.21
N SER A 16 -10.97 3.36 5.98
CA SER A 16 -11.80 3.31 4.76
C SER A 16 -12.23 1.91 4.34
N GLY A 17 -11.89 0.87 5.10
CA GLY A 17 -12.24 -0.52 4.82
C GLY A 17 -11.28 -1.25 3.88
N THR A 18 -10.06 -0.72 3.67
CA THR A 18 -9.00 -1.39 2.90
C THR A 18 -8.75 -2.81 3.38
N SER A 19 -8.61 -3.03 4.69
CA SER A 19 -8.37 -4.38 5.23
C SER A 19 -9.54 -5.34 4.96
N VAL A 20 -10.79 -4.85 4.97
CA VAL A 20 -11.97 -5.67 4.66
C VAL A 20 -11.97 -6.06 3.18
N LEU A 21 -11.71 -5.11 2.28
CA LEU A 21 -11.65 -5.37 0.84
C LEU A 21 -10.51 -6.33 0.50
N THR A 22 -9.32 -6.11 1.07
CA THR A 22 -8.18 -7.01 0.90
C THR A 22 -8.50 -8.42 1.39
N ARG A 23 -9.19 -8.57 2.52
CA ARG A 23 -9.64 -9.88 3.00
C ARG A 23 -10.66 -10.53 2.06
N VAL A 24 -11.61 -9.79 1.51
CA VAL A 24 -12.56 -10.35 0.54
C VAL A 24 -11.84 -10.86 -0.71
N LEU A 25 -10.90 -10.09 -1.25
CA LEU A 25 -10.09 -10.51 -2.40
C LEU A 25 -9.27 -11.76 -2.09
N ASN A 26 -8.68 -11.82 -0.89
CA ASN A 26 -7.97 -13.01 -0.42
C ASN A 26 -8.87 -14.25 -0.37
N LEU A 27 -10.09 -14.11 0.17
CA LEU A 27 -11.08 -15.20 0.19
C LEU A 27 -11.51 -15.64 -1.22
N LEU A 28 -11.43 -14.75 -2.21
CA LEU A 28 -11.70 -15.04 -3.61
C LEU A 28 -10.49 -15.62 -4.36
N GLY A 29 -9.37 -15.87 -3.67
CA GLY A 29 -8.19 -16.53 -4.22
C GLY A 29 -7.03 -15.61 -4.58
N ALA A 30 -7.10 -14.31 -4.25
CA ALA A 30 -5.93 -13.44 -4.37
C ALA A 30 -4.89 -13.76 -3.29
N ASP A 31 -3.63 -13.92 -3.71
CA ASP A 31 -2.52 -13.96 -2.77
C ASP A 31 -2.25 -12.56 -2.20
N VAL A 32 -2.11 -12.48 -0.87
CA VAL A 32 -1.83 -11.23 -0.14
C VAL A 32 -0.46 -11.25 0.53
N GLY A 33 0.32 -12.33 0.35
CA GLY A 33 1.62 -12.52 0.98
C GLY A 33 1.53 -12.89 2.47
N GLU A 34 2.69 -13.07 3.08
CA GLU A 34 2.84 -13.48 4.48
C GLU A 34 3.22 -12.32 5.42
N ASN A 35 3.82 -11.25 4.87
CA ASN A 35 4.31 -10.11 5.63
C ASN A 35 3.22 -9.05 5.87
N LEU A 36 2.14 -9.48 6.54
CA LEU A 36 1.02 -8.60 6.87
C LEU A 36 1.30 -7.76 8.11
N LEU A 37 0.78 -6.53 8.09
CA LEU A 37 0.92 -5.60 9.20
C LEU A 37 0.30 -6.17 10.49
N GLN A 38 1.13 -6.20 11.53
CA GLN A 38 0.80 -6.85 12.80
C GLN A 38 -0.36 -6.17 13.53
N ALA A 39 -0.99 -6.94 14.41
CA ALA A 39 -2.05 -6.44 15.28
C ALA A 39 -1.55 -5.28 16.15
N GLN A 40 -2.36 -4.24 16.25
CA GLN A 40 -2.14 -3.13 17.17
C GLN A 40 -3.22 -3.18 18.25
N PRO A 41 -2.85 -3.43 19.52
CA PRO A 41 -3.80 -3.35 20.63
C PRO A 41 -4.60 -2.05 20.58
N ASP A 42 -5.87 -2.11 20.95
CA ASP A 42 -6.82 -0.99 20.97
C ASP A 42 -7.19 -0.36 19.61
N ILE A 43 -6.50 -0.74 18.53
CA ILE A 43 -6.79 -0.25 17.17
C ILE A 43 -7.36 -1.38 16.31
N ASN A 44 -6.64 -2.49 16.21
CA ASN A 44 -7.08 -3.69 15.50
C ASN A 44 -6.42 -4.93 16.10
N ALA A 45 -7.10 -5.51 17.10
CA ALA A 45 -6.63 -6.67 17.83
C ALA A 45 -6.51 -7.95 16.98
N ARG A 46 -7.05 -7.96 15.75
CA ARG A 46 -6.99 -9.11 14.83
C ARG A 46 -5.89 -9.00 13.79
N GLY A 47 -5.13 -7.92 13.76
CA GLY A 47 -4.18 -7.66 12.69
C GLY A 47 -4.83 -7.05 11.46
N PHE A 48 -3.99 -6.54 10.59
CA PHE A 48 -4.36 -5.87 9.36
C PHE A 48 -4.18 -6.80 8.16
N TRP A 49 -4.73 -6.40 7.02
CA TRP A 49 -4.60 -7.16 5.77
C TRP A 49 -3.67 -6.47 4.77
N GLU A 50 -3.13 -5.32 5.16
CA GLU A 50 -2.14 -4.56 4.44
C GLU A 50 -0.75 -5.21 4.56
N HIS A 51 -0.03 -5.30 3.46
CA HIS A 51 1.34 -5.82 3.43
C HIS A 51 2.32 -4.76 3.93
N GLU A 52 3.19 -5.11 4.88
CA GLU A 52 4.07 -4.16 5.57
C GLU A 52 5.06 -3.50 4.61
N ASP A 53 5.66 -4.26 3.68
CA ASP A 53 6.57 -3.69 2.68
C ASP A 53 5.88 -2.70 1.73
N LEU A 54 4.60 -2.91 1.40
CA LEU A 54 3.86 -1.98 0.55
C LEU A 54 3.55 -0.67 1.28
N ILE A 55 3.25 -0.75 2.58
CA ILE A 55 3.12 0.43 3.43
C ILE A 55 4.46 1.18 3.47
N ALA A 56 5.57 0.48 3.72
CA ALA A 56 6.89 1.08 3.78
C ALA A 56 7.30 1.77 2.47
N ILE A 57 7.03 1.14 1.32
CA ILE A 57 7.25 1.75 0.00
C ILE A 57 6.40 3.02 -0.15
N ASN A 58 5.12 2.99 0.20
CA ASN A 58 4.25 4.15 0.09
C ASN A 58 4.71 5.32 0.98
N GLU A 59 5.10 5.05 2.23
CA GLU A 59 5.65 6.05 3.14
C GLU A 59 6.97 6.64 2.62
N ALA A 60 7.87 5.80 2.09
CA ALA A 60 9.13 6.26 1.50
C ALA A 60 8.88 7.14 0.27
N LEU A 61 7.93 6.78 -0.61
CA LEU A 61 7.53 7.58 -1.77
C LEU A 61 7.01 8.96 -1.35
N LEU A 62 6.12 9.01 -0.36
CA LEU A 62 5.58 10.26 0.18
C LEU A 62 6.67 11.11 0.84
N SER A 63 7.59 10.49 1.59
CA SER A 63 8.72 11.16 2.22
C SER A 63 9.63 11.84 1.19
N VAL A 64 10.00 11.15 0.09
CA VAL A 64 10.81 11.73 -1.01
C VAL A 64 10.10 12.91 -1.69
N LEU A 65 8.76 12.94 -1.65
CA LEU A 65 7.97 14.04 -2.19
C LEU A 65 7.73 15.18 -1.18
N GLU A 66 8.23 15.03 0.04
CA GLU A 66 7.93 15.90 1.19
C GLU A 66 6.41 16.03 1.40
N ARG A 67 5.71 14.90 1.32
CA ARG A 67 4.25 14.74 1.48
C ARG A 67 3.92 13.76 2.57
N ASN A 68 2.64 13.73 2.92
CA ASN A 68 1.99 12.71 3.71
C ASN A 68 0.63 12.40 3.09
N TRP A 69 -0.07 11.38 3.62
CA TRP A 69 -1.34 10.91 3.04
C TRP A 69 -2.48 11.95 3.11
N TYR A 70 -2.40 12.92 4.02
CA TYR A 70 -3.40 13.99 4.22
C TYR A 70 -2.97 15.33 3.61
N ASP A 71 -1.96 15.33 2.75
CA ASP A 71 -1.51 16.52 2.05
C ASP A 71 -2.44 16.82 0.87
N PHE A 72 -3.02 18.02 0.85
CA PHE A 72 -3.94 18.48 -0.18
C PHE A 72 -3.23 19.06 -1.41
N ARG A 73 -1.92 19.30 -1.32
CA ARG A 73 -1.14 19.84 -2.44
C ARG A 73 -1.07 18.77 -3.55
N PRO A 74 -1.28 19.14 -4.82
CA PRO A 74 -1.19 18.19 -5.91
C PRO A 74 0.23 17.60 -5.99
N LEU A 75 0.32 16.34 -6.42
CA LEU A 75 1.60 15.74 -6.74
C LEU A 75 2.23 16.49 -7.93
N PRO A 76 3.55 16.72 -7.93
CA PRO A 76 4.24 17.31 -9.08
C PRO A 76 3.99 16.51 -10.35
N GLU A 77 4.00 17.18 -11.51
CA GLU A 77 3.88 16.51 -12.79
C GLU A 77 5.02 15.48 -12.96
N ARG A 78 4.67 14.27 -13.44
CA ARG A 78 5.62 13.17 -13.68
C ARG A 78 6.52 12.86 -12.48
N TRP A 79 6.01 13.03 -11.26
CA TRP A 79 6.78 12.83 -10.04
C TRP A 79 7.50 11.47 -10.02
N TRP A 80 6.89 10.41 -10.53
CA TRP A 80 7.45 9.03 -10.57
C TRP A 80 8.69 8.85 -11.47
N SER A 81 8.98 9.81 -12.36
CA SER A 81 10.06 9.70 -13.35
C SER A 81 11.42 10.20 -12.88
N GLY A 82 11.48 10.92 -11.74
CA GLY A 82 12.73 11.48 -11.23
C GLY A 82 13.73 10.44 -10.74
N GLU A 83 15.03 10.74 -10.85
CA GLU A 83 16.11 9.89 -10.31
C GLU A 83 16.05 9.73 -8.79
N ARG A 84 15.41 10.67 -8.08
CA ARG A 84 15.17 10.61 -6.63
C ARG A 84 14.39 9.38 -6.16
N PHE A 85 13.77 8.62 -7.07
CA PHE A 85 13.05 7.37 -6.78
C PHE A 85 13.81 6.10 -7.21
N ALA A 86 15.03 6.21 -7.74
CA ALA A 86 15.77 5.05 -8.27
C ALA A 86 16.02 3.96 -7.21
N GLY A 87 16.15 4.33 -5.94
CA GLY A 87 16.29 3.39 -4.81
C GLY A 87 14.99 2.76 -4.31
N LEU A 88 13.84 3.12 -4.90
CA LEU A 88 12.51 2.59 -4.58
C LEU A 88 11.90 1.78 -5.74
N ARG A 89 12.69 1.51 -6.78
CA ARG A 89 12.29 0.76 -7.98
C ARG A 89 12.76 -0.69 -7.93
#